data_AF-A0A3D4AQ72-F1
#
_entry.id   AF-A0A3D4AQ72-F1
#
_cell.length_a   1.000
_cell.length_b   1.000
_cell.length_c   1.000
_cell.angle_alpha   90.00
_cell.angle_beta   90.00
_cell.angle_gamma   90.00
#
_symmetry.space_group_name_H-M   'P 1'
#
loop_
_entity.id
_entity.type
_entity.pdbx_description
1 polymer ?
#
loop_
_entity_poly.entity_id
_entity_poly.type
_entity_poly.pdbx_seq_one_letter_code
_entity_poly.pdbx_strand_id
1 'polypeptide(L)'
;MAQRKILITSALPYANGPTHLGHLLEYIQTDIWSRFQKLQGHEAYYVCADDAHGTPIMLNAQKQGITPEEMVKNVSIERQRDFADFNIKFDNYHSTHSQENKEFSELIYNRLNDAGHIKKHTISQLFDPEKGIFLPDRFVTGTCPTCKSEDQNGDSCDACGATYSPTELINPRSVMSGAEPILKNSEHYFFDLPAFESMLKEWLHSGTIQQEMANKLDEWFADGLQQWDISRDAPYFGFEIPNAPGKYFYVWLDAPIGYMASFKNLC
;
A
#
# COMPACT_ATOMS: atom_id res chain seq x y z
N MET A 1 -34.08 -13.04 -14.33
CA MET A 1 -33.01 -12.03 -14.54
C MET A 1 -31.86 -12.70 -15.27
N ALA A 2 -31.10 -11.98 -16.09
CA ALA A 2 -29.91 -12.56 -16.73
C ALA A 2 -28.86 -12.92 -15.66
N GLN A 3 -28.19 -14.06 -15.83
CA GLN A 3 -27.10 -14.47 -14.95
C GLN A 3 -25.89 -13.55 -15.18
N ARG A 4 -25.43 -12.87 -14.13
CA ARG A 4 -24.26 -11.99 -14.18
C ARG A 4 -23.01 -12.74 -13.75
N LYS A 5 -21.87 -12.27 -14.23
CA LYS A 5 -20.54 -12.61 -13.71
C LYS A 5 -20.05 -11.45 -12.84
N ILE A 6 -19.65 -11.74 -11.60
CA ILE A 6 -19.33 -10.71 -10.61
C ILE A 6 -18.03 -11.10 -9.91
N LEU A 7 -17.05 -10.21 -9.92
CA LEU A 7 -15.87 -10.30 -9.06
C LEU A 7 -16.05 -9.32 -7.90
N ILE A 8 -15.82 -9.80 -6.69
CA ILE A 8 -16.06 -9.09 -5.43
C ILE A 8 -14.75 -9.13 -4.66
N THR A 9 -14.36 -7.99 -4.09
CA THR A 9 -13.16 -7.87 -3.27
C THR A 9 -13.46 -7.05 -2.03
N SER A 10 -12.72 -7.32 -0.97
CA SER A 10 -12.53 -6.41 0.17
C SER A 10 -11.09 -5.92 0.14
N ALA A 11 -10.81 -4.81 0.83
CA ALA A 11 -9.45 -4.31 1.01
C ALA A 11 -8.52 -5.42 1.50
N LEU A 12 -7.28 -5.42 1.03
CA LEU A 12 -6.26 -6.36 1.47
C LEU A 12 -5.76 -5.94 2.86
N PRO A 13 -5.96 -6.74 3.92
CA PRO A 13 -5.55 -6.35 5.26
C PRO A 13 -4.03 -6.41 5.38
N TYR A 14 -3.46 -5.39 6.01
CA TYR A 14 -2.01 -5.26 6.12
C TYR A 14 -1.39 -6.33 7.02
N ALA A 15 -0.36 -7.04 6.56
CA ALA A 15 0.25 -8.18 7.26
C ALA A 15 1.24 -7.76 8.38
N ASN A 16 0.91 -6.71 9.14
CA ASN A 16 1.75 -6.19 10.23
C ASN A 16 0.98 -6.05 11.56
N GLY A 17 -0.17 -6.70 11.71
CA GLY A 17 -0.97 -6.65 12.93
C GLY A 17 -2.18 -7.59 12.87
N PRO A 18 -2.86 -7.83 14.01
CA PRO A 18 -4.02 -8.70 14.06
C PRO A 18 -5.26 -8.06 13.43
N THR A 19 -6.25 -8.89 13.11
CA THR A 19 -7.58 -8.44 12.70
C THR A 19 -8.30 -7.74 13.86
N HIS A 20 -9.13 -6.74 13.58
CA HIS A 20 -9.89 -5.99 14.59
C HIS A 20 -11.29 -5.63 14.08
N LEU A 21 -12.16 -5.10 14.95
CA LEU A 21 -13.57 -4.84 14.59
C LEU A 21 -13.77 -3.92 13.38
N GLY A 22 -12.89 -2.93 13.18
CA GLY A 22 -12.92 -2.08 11.98
C GLY A 22 -12.76 -2.86 10.68
N HIS A 23 -11.91 -3.89 10.65
CA HIS A 23 -11.79 -4.81 9.51
C HIS A 23 -13.12 -5.55 9.30
N LEU A 24 -13.66 -6.16 10.36
CA LEU A 24 -14.86 -6.99 10.28
C LEU A 24 -16.09 -6.25 9.73
N LEU A 25 -16.20 -4.94 9.98
CA LEU A 25 -17.26 -4.11 9.39
C LEU A 25 -17.28 -4.26 7.86
N GLU A 26 -16.13 -4.13 7.21
CA GLU A 26 -16.01 -4.25 5.76
C GLU A 26 -16.25 -5.68 5.28
N TYR A 27 -15.54 -6.66 5.85
CA TYR A 27 -15.62 -8.04 5.35
C TYR A 27 -16.99 -8.68 5.56
N ILE A 28 -17.70 -8.37 6.67
CA ILE A 28 -19.06 -8.85 6.90
C ILE A 28 -20.03 -8.21 5.90
N GLN A 29 -19.91 -6.90 5.64
CA GLN A 29 -20.74 -6.22 4.64
C GLN A 29 -20.57 -6.85 3.26
N THR A 30 -19.33 -7.05 2.83
CA THR A 30 -19.01 -7.66 1.53
C THR A 30 -19.45 -9.12 1.45
N ASP A 31 -19.30 -9.90 2.53
CA ASP A 31 -19.73 -11.30 2.59
C ASP A 31 -21.26 -11.44 2.46
N ILE A 32 -22.04 -10.60 3.17
CA ILE A 32 -23.50 -10.55 3.04
C ILE A 32 -23.90 -10.30 1.59
N TRP A 33 -23.25 -9.33 0.93
CA TRP A 33 -23.54 -9.02 -0.47
C TRP A 33 -23.15 -10.17 -1.41
N SER A 34 -21.97 -10.77 -1.23
CA SER A 34 -21.51 -11.94 -2.00
C SER A 34 -22.50 -13.10 -1.90
N ARG A 35 -22.92 -13.45 -0.68
CA ARG A 35 -23.92 -14.50 -0.43
C ARG A 35 -25.24 -14.18 -1.12
N PHE A 36 -25.72 -12.94 -1.01
CA PHE A 36 -26.93 -12.52 -1.69
C PHE A 36 -26.82 -12.69 -3.21
N GLN A 37 -25.72 -12.25 -3.84
CA GLN A 37 -25.52 -12.41 -5.29
C GLN A 37 -25.50 -13.89 -5.72
N LYS A 38 -24.80 -14.74 -4.96
CA LYS A 38 -24.77 -16.19 -5.21
C LYS A 38 -26.15 -16.83 -5.07
N LEU A 39 -26.93 -16.45 -4.05
CA LEU A 39 -28.31 -16.91 -3.85
C LEU A 39 -29.27 -16.47 -4.95
N GLN A 40 -29.03 -15.31 -5.57
CA GLN A 40 -29.77 -14.87 -6.77
C GLN A 40 -29.37 -15.64 -8.05
N GLY A 41 -28.47 -16.63 -7.94
CA GLY A 41 -28.04 -17.47 -9.06
C GLY A 41 -26.97 -16.83 -9.95
N HIS A 42 -26.29 -15.77 -9.49
CA HIS A 42 -25.18 -15.17 -10.23
C HIS A 42 -23.89 -15.98 -10.09
N GLU A 43 -23.04 -15.95 -11.12
CA GLU A 43 -21.67 -16.44 -11.05
C GLU A 43 -20.83 -15.36 -10.35
N ALA A 44 -20.70 -15.45 -9.03
CA ALA A 44 -20.00 -14.47 -8.22
C ALA A 44 -18.79 -15.09 -7.51
N TYR A 45 -17.64 -14.41 -7.58
CA TYR A 45 -16.41 -14.80 -6.91
C TYR A 45 -15.99 -13.70 -5.94
N TYR A 46 -15.79 -14.05 -4.68
CA TYR A 46 -15.31 -13.18 -3.62
C TYR A 46 -13.87 -13.55 -3.28
N VAL A 47 -12.93 -12.72 -3.73
CA VAL A 47 -11.50 -12.95 -3.53
C VAL A 47 -10.89 -11.88 -2.63
N CYS A 48 -9.90 -12.27 -1.85
CA CYS A 48 -9.09 -11.38 -1.03
C CYS A 48 -7.65 -11.92 -0.95
N ALA A 49 -6.79 -11.22 -0.23
CA ALA A 49 -5.40 -11.58 0.01
C ALA A 49 -4.85 -10.73 1.17
N ASP A 50 -3.75 -11.15 1.79
CA ASP A 50 -2.98 -10.27 2.66
C ASP A 50 -2.12 -9.29 1.86
N ASP A 51 -2.09 -8.02 2.28
CA ASP A 51 -1.08 -7.07 1.83
C ASP A 51 0.21 -7.28 2.65
N ALA A 52 1.18 -7.93 2.02
CA ALA A 52 2.35 -8.52 2.65
C ALA A 52 3.67 -7.73 2.45
N HIS A 53 3.68 -6.60 1.76
CA HIS A 53 4.93 -5.88 1.47
C HIS A 53 5.19 -4.64 2.33
N GLY A 54 6.44 -4.17 2.27
CA GLY A 54 6.81 -2.86 2.78
C GLY A 54 7.80 -2.84 3.94
N THR A 55 8.41 -1.68 4.13
CA THR A 55 9.34 -1.38 5.23
C THR A 55 8.79 -1.73 6.62
N PRO A 56 7.51 -1.45 6.98
CA PRO A 56 6.99 -1.83 8.30
C PRO A 56 7.12 -3.33 8.59
N ILE A 57 6.74 -4.20 7.64
CA ILE A 57 6.83 -5.66 7.78
C ILE A 57 8.28 -6.10 7.90
N MET A 58 9.15 -5.62 7.01
CA MET A 58 10.58 -5.92 7.05
C MET A 58 11.20 -5.63 8.42
N LEU A 59 10.90 -4.45 8.98
CA LEU A 59 11.45 -4.02 10.26
C LEU A 59 10.84 -4.77 11.44
N ASN A 60 9.55 -5.12 11.38
CA ASN A 60 8.93 -5.90 12.44
C ASN A 60 9.46 -7.34 12.46
N ALA A 61 9.65 -7.96 11.30
CA ALA A 61 10.28 -9.28 11.19
C ALA A 61 11.70 -9.27 11.78
N GLN A 62 12.49 -8.23 11.46
CA GLN A 62 13.82 -8.02 12.05
C GLN A 62 13.77 -7.88 13.58
N LYS A 63 12.80 -7.13 14.13
CA LYS A 63 12.61 -6.98 15.59
C LYS A 63 12.26 -8.31 16.26
N GLN A 64 11.50 -9.17 15.58
CA GLN A 64 11.13 -10.50 16.06
C GLN A 64 12.22 -11.55 15.85
N GLY A 65 13.27 -11.25 15.07
CA GLY A 65 14.35 -12.18 14.75
C GLY A 65 13.94 -13.29 13.78
N ILE A 66 12.90 -13.06 12.96
CA ILE A 66 12.40 -14.00 11.94
C ILE A 66 12.45 -13.36 10.55
N THR A 67 12.25 -14.16 9.49
CA THR A 67 12.19 -13.59 8.13
C THR A 67 10.85 -12.92 7.87
N PRO A 68 10.78 -11.92 6.96
CA PRO A 68 9.51 -11.31 6.57
C PRO A 68 8.48 -12.33 6.06
N GLU A 69 8.92 -13.33 5.30
CA GLU A 69 8.07 -14.41 4.78
C GLU A 69 7.47 -15.26 5.90
N GLU A 70 8.25 -15.59 6.92
CA GLU A 70 7.76 -16.31 8.10
C GLU A 70 6.73 -15.46 8.86
N MET A 71 7.01 -14.17 9.05
CA MET A 71 6.11 -13.25 9.74
C MET A 71 4.76 -13.12 9.02
N VAL A 72 4.76 -12.81 7.72
CA VAL A 72 3.50 -12.63 6.96
C VAL A 72 2.71 -13.93 6.84
N LYS A 73 3.39 -15.08 6.76
CA LYS A 73 2.74 -16.39 6.78
C LYS A 73 2.01 -16.63 8.11
N ASN A 74 2.65 -16.33 9.24
CA ASN A 74 2.04 -16.49 10.56
C ASN A 74 0.81 -15.59 10.73
N VAL A 75 0.91 -14.32 10.31
CA VAL A 75 -0.22 -13.38 10.32
C VAL A 75 -1.35 -13.89 9.42
N SER A 76 -1.04 -14.42 8.24
CA SER A 76 -2.05 -14.96 7.32
C SER A 76 -2.84 -16.12 7.92
N ILE A 77 -2.15 -17.05 8.60
CA ILE A 77 -2.79 -18.19 9.28
C ILE A 77 -3.75 -17.69 10.37
N GLU A 78 -3.29 -16.77 11.21
CA GLU A 78 -4.13 -16.17 12.27
C GLU A 78 -5.36 -15.48 11.67
N ARG A 79 -5.15 -14.68 10.64
CA ARG A 79 -6.19 -13.87 10.01
C ARG A 79 -7.25 -14.72 9.32
N GLN A 80 -6.85 -15.74 8.58
CA GLN A 80 -7.79 -16.64 7.92
C GLN A 80 -8.61 -17.43 8.94
N ARG A 81 -8.04 -17.80 10.10
CA ARG A 81 -8.78 -18.38 11.22
C ARG A 81 -9.84 -17.40 11.73
N ASP A 82 -9.46 -16.16 12.02
CA ASP A 82 -10.39 -15.16 12.53
C ASP A 82 -11.54 -14.91 11.53
N PHE A 83 -11.25 -14.78 10.23
CA PHE A 83 -12.29 -14.65 9.21
C PHE A 83 -13.21 -15.87 9.12
N ALA A 84 -12.67 -17.08 9.26
CA ALA A 84 -13.46 -18.30 9.28
C ALA A 84 -14.40 -18.37 10.50
N ASP A 85 -13.96 -17.91 11.66
CA ASP A 85 -14.76 -17.84 12.90
C ASP A 85 -15.95 -16.87 12.76
N PHE A 86 -15.80 -15.80 11.98
CA PHE A 86 -16.90 -14.89 11.58
C PHE A 86 -17.70 -15.37 10.36
N ASN A 87 -17.41 -16.57 9.86
CA ASN A 87 -18.03 -17.17 8.68
C ASN A 87 -17.90 -16.34 7.39
N ILE A 88 -16.86 -15.52 7.28
CA ILE A 88 -16.56 -14.82 6.03
C ILE A 88 -16.08 -15.87 5.02
N LYS A 89 -16.74 -15.94 3.86
CA LYS A 89 -16.54 -17.02 2.89
C LYS A 89 -16.00 -16.49 1.57
N PHE A 90 -14.68 -16.37 1.51
CA PHE A 90 -13.96 -16.14 0.28
C PHE A 90 -13.99 -17.39 -0.62
N ASP A 91 -14.02 -17.19 -1.93
CA ASP A 91 -13.72 -18.24 -2.92
C ASP A 91 -12.20 -18.40 -3.09
N ASN A 92 -11.42 -17.33 -2.86
CA ASN A 92 -9.97 -17.41 -2.69
C ASN A 92 -9.42 -16.38 -1.69
N TYR A 93 -8.43 -16.78 -0.89
CA TYR A 93 -7.67 -15.89 -0.01
C TYR A 93 -6.18 -16.13 -0.25
N HIS A 94 -5.50 -15.12 -0.82
CA HIS A 94 -4.11 -15.25 -1.30
C HIS A 94 -3.15 -14.29 -0.57
N SER A 95 -2.04 -13.92 -1.22
CA SER A 95 -1.11 -12.89 -0.73
C SER A 95 -0.60 -12.01 -1.86
N THR A 96 -0.32 -10.73 -1.57
CA THR A 96 0.42 -9.86 -2.50
C THR A 96 1.87 -10.34 -2.69
N HIS A 97 2.44 -11.06 -1.72
CA HIS A 97 3.74 -11.72 -1.85
C HIS A 97 3.60 -13.10 -2.52
N SER A 98 3.22 -13.08 -3.80
CA SER A 98 2.99 -14.27 -4.62
C SER A 98 3.58 -14.14 -6.03
N GLN A 99 3.81 -15.28 -6.69
CA GLN A 99 4.37 -15.31 -8.04
C GLN A 99 3.41 -14.67 -9.05
N GLU A 100 2.11 -14.89 -8.93
CA GLU A 100 1.11 -14.28 -9.81
C GLU A 100 1.10 -12.75 -9.69
N ASN A 101 1.23 -12.23 -8.46
CA ASN A 101 1.26 -10.78 -8.25
C ASN A 101 2.55 -10.15 -8.76
N LYS A 102 3.69 -10.86 -8.61
CA LYS A 102 4.96 -10.43 -9.20
C LYS A 102 4.85 -10.28 -10.70
N GLU A 103 4.36 -11.32 -11.38
CA GLU A 103 4.20 -11.32 -12.84
C GLU A 103 3.27 -10.20 -13.31
N PHE A 104 2.14 -9.98 -12.63
CA PHE A 104 1.22 -8.90 -13.00
C PHE A 104 1.78 -7.51 -12.69
N SER A 105 2.51 -7.34 -11.58
CA SER A 105 3.14 -6.07 -11.24
C SER A 105 4.18 -5.68 -12.28
N GLU A 106 5.05 -6.62 -12.66
CA GLU A 106 6.02 -6.44 -13.74
C GLU A 106 5.34 -6.15 -15.08
N LEU A 107 4.27 -6.89 -15.43
CA LEU A 107 3.51 -6.71 -16.67
C LEU A 107 2.88 -5.31 -16.75
N ILE A 108 2.19 -4.87 -15.69
CA ILE A 108 1.50 -3.57 -15.65
C ILE A 108 2.52 -2.45 -15.69
N TYR A 109 3.59 -2.55 -14.89
CA TYR A 109 4.68 -1.57 -14.89
C TYR A 109 5.30 -1.43 -16.29
N ASN A 110 5.66 -2.55 -16.94
CA ASN A 110 6.27 -2.51 -18.26
C ASN A 110 5.33 -1.86 -19.29
N ARG A 111 4.03 -2.17 -19.26
CA ARG A 111 3.05 -1.52 -20.15
C ARG A 111 2.92 -0.01 -19.90
N LEU A 112 2.90 0.41 -18.64
CA LEU A 112 2.86 1.83 -18.29
C LEU A 112 4.15 2.55 -18.73
N ASN A 113 5.30 1.90 -18.56
CA ASN A 113 6.59 2.42 -18.96
C ASN A 113 6.70 2.55 -20.49
N ASP A 114 6.33 1.51 -21.23
CA ASP A 114 6.33 1.49 -22.71
C ASP A 114 5.37 2.52 -23.30
N ALA A 115 4.25 2.79 -22.62
CA ALA A 115 3.30 3.84 -22.98
C ALA A 115 3.75 5.26 -22.56
N GLY A 116 4.88 5.39 -21.86
CA GLY A 116 5.45 6.68 -21.44
C GLY A 116 4.82 7.28 -20.18
N HIS A 117 4.08 6.49 -19.39
CA HIS A 117 3.44 6.93 -18.14
C HIS A 117 4.30 6.73 -16.89
N ILE A 118 5.54 6.23 -17.03
CA ILE A 118 6.52 6.18 -15.96
C ILE A 118 7.58 7.27 -16.18
N LYS A 119 7.73 8.17 -15.21
CA LYS A 119 8.74 9.22 -15.19
C LYS A 119 9.81 8.91 -14.17
N LYS A 120 11.03 9.41 -14.40
CA LYS A 120 12.16 9.27 -13.48
C LYS A 120 12.51 10.63 -12.91
N HIS A 121 12.55 10.74 -11.59
CA HIS A 121 12.97 11.94 -10.89
C HIS A 121 14.02 11.59 -9.84
N THR A 122 15.03 12.44 -9.67
CA THR A 122 15.92 12.33 -8.52
C THR A 122 15.32 13.11 -7.37
N ILE A 123 15.09 12.44 -6.24
CA ILE A 123 14.62 13.05 -5.00
C ILE A 123 15.74 12.99 -3.94
N SER A 124 15.70 13.91 -2.98
CA SER A 124 16.59 13.92 -1.83
C SER A 124 15.81 13.45 -0.60
N GLN A 125 16.26 12.37 0.02
CA GLN A 125 15.60 11.77 1.19
C GLN A 125 16.62 11.55 2.30
N LEU A 126 16.13 11.54 3.55
CA LEU A 126 16.95 11.20 4.72
C LEU A 126 17.39 9.73 4.65
N PHE A 127 18.67 9.49 4.91
CA PHE A 127 19.34 8.20 4.84
C PHE A 127 20.09 7.92 6.13
N ASP A 128 19.91 6.73 6.68
CA ASP A 128 20.66 6.24 7.83
C ASP A 128 21.99 5.62 7.36
N PRO A 129 23.14 6.26 7.63
CA PRO A 129 24.44 5.77 7.17
C PRO A 129 24.92 4.51 7.90
N GLU A 130 24.45 4.24 9.12
CA GLU A 130 24.85 3.06 9.90
C GLU A 130 24.08 1.82 9.47
N LYS A 131 22.79 1.97 9.16
CA LYS A 131 21.94 0.87 8.67
C LYS A 131 21.96 0.72 7.16
N GLY A 132 22.40 1.76 6.44
CA GLY A 132 22.49 1.74 4.99
C GLY A 132 21.10 1.75 4.31
N ILE A 133 20.11 2.45 4.89
CA ILE A 133 18.72 2.46 4.43
C ILE A 133 18.18 3.89 4.36
N PHE A 134 17.35 4.18 3.35
CA PHE A 134 16.56 5.41 3.32
C PHE A 134 15.45 5.36 4.38
N LEU A 135 15.22 6.46 5.07
CA LEU A 135 14.23 6.56 6.14
C LEU A 135 12.91 7.10 5.58
N PRO A 136 11.84 6.30 5.56
CA PRO A 136 10.49 6.85 5.47
C PRO A 136 10.27 7.83 6.61
N ASP A 137 9.43 8.84 6.39
CA ASP A 137 9.19 9.96 7.31
C ASP A 137 9.04 9.51 8.77
N ARG A 138 8.16 8.54 9.02
CA ARG A 138 7.89 7.98 10.37
C ARG A 138 9.09 7.31 11.07
N PHE A 139 10.19 7.06 10.37
CA PHE A 139 11.44 6.52 10.92
C PHE A 139 12.50 7.59 11.17
N VAL A 140 12.14 8.86 10.99
CA VAL A 140 12.91 10.02 11.42
C VAL A 140 12.25 10.56 12.68
N THR A 141 13.03 10.69 13.75
CA THR A 141 12.60 11.33 14.99
C THR A 141 13.46 12.55 15.28
N GLY A 142 12.93 13.56 15.95
CA GLY A 142 13.68 14.77 16.26
C GLY A 142 12.91 15.75 17.10
N THR A 143 13.38 16.99 17.13
CA THR A 143 12.74 18.08 17.87
C THR A 143 11.89 18.92 16.93
N CYS A 144 10.66 19.24 17.35
CA CYS A 144 9.71 20.04 16.58
C CYS A 144 10.32 21.40 16.19
N PRO A 145 10.31 21.78 14.89
CA PRO A 145 10.79 23.09 14.48
C PRO A 145 9.95 24.24 15.04
N THR A 146 8.67 24.00 15.33
CA THR A 146 7.72 25.02 15.82
C THR A 146 7.76 25.20 17.33
N CYS A 147 7.39 24.17 18.11
CA CYS A 147 7.22 24.28 19.56
C CYS A 147 8.40 23.76 20.39
N LYS A 148 9.43 23.21 19.75
CA LYS A 148 10.63 22.62 20.38
C LYS A 148 10.36 21.40 21.28
N SER A 149 9.20 20.77 21.17
CA SER A 149 8.96 19.45 21.76
C SER A 149 9.94 18.42 21.21
N GLU A 150 10.58 17.66 22.08
CA GLU A 150 11.51 16.58 21.71
C GLU A 150 10.75 15.32 21.27
N ASP A 151 11.46 14.35 20.67
CA ASP A 151 10.98 13.02 20.29
C ASP A 151 9.72 12.99 19.39
N GLN A 152 9.61 13.95 18.46
CA GLN A 152 8.56 13.99 17.43
C GLN A 152 8.94 13.14 16.23
N ASN A 153 7.97 12.43 15.64
CA ASN A 153 8.22 11.49 14.55
C ASN A 153 7.66 11.99 13.22
N GLY A 154 8.46 11.90 12.16
CA GLY A 154 8.05 12.18 10.80
C GLY A 154 7.66 13.63 10.54
N ASP A 155 6.46 13.81 9.98
CA ASP A 155 6.00 15.04 9.34
C ASP A 155 5.02 15.85 10.20
N SER A 156 4.84 15.46 11.46
CA SER A 156 3.90 16.09 12.38
C SER A 156 4.39 16.11 13.82
N CYS A 157 3.81 17.01 14.62
CA CYS A 157 4.13 17.19 16.04
C CYS A 157 2.89 16.87 16.90
N ASP A 158 3.00 15.86 17.74
CA ASP A 158 1.93 15.42 18.65
C ASP A 158 1.67 16.44 19.77
N ALA A 159 2.64 17.31 20.08
CA ALA A 159 2.51 18.30 21.15
C ALA A 159 1.76 19.58 20.71
N CYS A 160 2.00 20.07 19.50
CA CYS A 160 1.42 21.34 19.02
C CYS A 160 0.59 21.22 17.74
N GLY A 161 0.51 20.05 17.12
CA GLY A 161 -0.26 19.79 15.90
C GLY A 161 0.32 20.42 14.63
N ALA A 162 1.56 20.91 14.67
CA ALA A 162 2.22 21.43 13.47
C ALA A 162 2.57 20.28 12.50
N THR A 163 2.49 20.55 11.20
CA THR A 163 2.98 19.68 10.13
C THR A 163 4.19 20.32 9.43
N TYR A 164 5.14 19.50 8.99
CA TYR A 164 6.41 19.93 8.38
C TYR A 164 7.06 18.75 7.64
N SER A 165 8.05 19.01 6.78
CA SER A 165 8.89 17.94 6.23
C SER A 165 9.77 17.34 7.33
N PRO A 166 10.03 16.02 7.35
CA PRO A 166 10.99 15.41 8.28
C PRO A 166 12.40 16.00 8.20
N THR A 167 12.76 16.62 7.07
CA THR A 167 14.03 17.35 6.89
C THR A 167 14.12 18.63 7.71
N GLU A 168 12.98 19.13 8.22
CA GLU A 168 12.90 20.33 9.06
C GLU A 168 13.00 20.00 10.56
N LEU A 169 13.00 18.72 10.95
CA LEU A 169 13.21 18.30 12.32
C LEU A 169 14.59 18.77 12.80
N ILE A 170 14.61 19.36 14.00
CA ILE A 170 15.86 19.77 14.65
C ILE A 170 16.50 18.55 15.30
N ASN A 171 17.81 18.36 15.10
CA ASN A 171 18.56 17.19 15.57
C ASN A 171 17.89 15.87 15.16
N PRO A 172 17.69 15.63 13.85
CA PRO A 172 17.03 14.43 13.39
C PRO A 172 17.87 13.21 13.76
N ARG A 173 17.19 12.13 14.11
CA ARG A 173 17.77 10.83 14.45
C ARG A 173 16.98 9.74 13.75
N SER A 174 17.69 8.71 13.30
CA SER A 174 17.07 7.48 12.82
C SER A 174 16.40 6.76 13.98
N VAL A 175 15.13 6.43 13.85
CA VAL A 175 14.41 5.55 14.80
C VAL A 175 15.02 4.13 14.80
N MET A 176 15.77 3.76 13.77
CA MET A 176 16.33 2.42 13.60
C MET A 176 17.71 2.23 14.26
N SER A 177 18.57 3.25 14.23
CA SER A 177 19.94 3.17 14.78
C SER A 177 20.24 4.22 15.85
N GLY A 178 19.48 5.31 15.89
CA GLY A 178 19.81 6.52 16.66
C GLY A 178 20.81 7.45 15.95
N ALA A 179 21.36 7.05 14.79
CA ALA A 179 22.31 7.86 14.03
C ALA A 179 21.66 9.14 13.46
N GLU A 180 22.46 10.19 13.28
CA GLU A 180 22.03 11.39 12.55
C GLU A 180 21.88 11.05 11.06
N PRO A 181 20.68 11.20 10.47
CA PRO A 181 20.47 10.90 9.06
C PRO A 181 21.05 12.00 8.17
N ILE A 182 21.52 11.61 7.00
CA ILE A 182 22.04 12.53 5.98
C ILE A 182 21.07 12.61 4.80
N LEU A 183 21.03 13.76 4.13
CA LEU A 183 20.34 13.86 2.84
C LEU A 183 21.13 13.11 1.77
N LYS A 184 20.43 12.22 1.06
CA LYS A 184 21.01 11.45 -0.03
C LYS A 184 20.05 11.46 -1.22
N ASN A 185 20.61 11.65 -2.41
CA ASN A 185 19.85 11.62 -3.64
C ASN A 185 19.57 10.18 -4.08
N SER A 186 18.38 9.95 -4.61
CA SER A 186 17.96 8.67 -5.18
C SER A 186 17.07 8.90 -6.40
N GLU A 187 17.29 8.13 -7.47
CA GLU A 187 16.37 8.11 -8.61
C GLU A 187 15.13 7.29 -8.26
N HIS A 188 13.95 7.88 -8.42
CA HIS A 188 12.65 7.27 -8.17
C HIS A 188 11.80 7.27 -9.44
N TYR A 189 10.88 6.31 -9.51
CA TYR A 189 9.96 6.07 -10.61
C TYR A 189 8.58 6.55 -10.21
N PHE A 190 7.99 7.38 -11.05
CA PHE A 190 6.72 8.04 -10.79
C PHE A 190 5.70 7.66 -11.84
N PHE A 191 4.50 7.26 -11.40
CA PHE A 191 3.35 7.10 -12.28
C PHE A 191 2.73 8.46 -12.61
N ASP A 192 2.54 8.72 -13.90
CA ASP A 192 1.99 9.96 -14.44
C ASP A 192 0.46 10.01 -14.32
N LEU A 193 -0.05 9.93 -13.08
CA LEU A 193 -1.47 10.02 -12.74
C LEU A 193 -2.18 11.23 -13.38
N PRO A 194 -1.58 12.43 -13.50
CA PRO A 194 -2.23 13.58 -14.14
C PRO A 194 -2.65 13.32 -15.59
N ALA A 195 -1.95 12.42 -16.32
CA ALA A 195 -2.31 12.05 -17.68
C ALA A 195 -3.69 11.35 -17.79
N PHE A 196 -4.23 10.86 -16.67
CA PHE A 196 -5.51 10.14 -16.60
C PHE A 196 -6.65 11.00 -16.02
N GLU A 197 -6.40 12.26 -15.69
CA GLU A 197 -7.34 13.12 -14.97
C GLU A 197 -8.72 13.21 -15.64
N SER A 198 -8.76 13.43 -16.97
CA SER A 198 -10.02 13.58 -17.70
C SER A 198 -10.87 12.31 -17.65
N MET A 199 -10.25 11.14 -17.81
CA MET A 199 -10.93 9.85 -17.74
C MET A 199 -11.46 9.58 -16.33
N LEU A 200 -10.67 9.89 -15.31
CA LEU A 200 -11.07 9.71 -13.91
C LEU A 200 -12.24 10.63 -13.54
N LYS A 201 -12.23 11.90 -13.98
CA LYS A 201 -13.36 12.84 -13.79
C LYS A 201 -14.63 12.34 -14.47
N GLU A 202 -14.53 11.86 -15.71
CA GLU A 202 -15.68 11.30 -16.42
C GLU A 202 -16.27 10.10 -15.68
N TRP A 203 -15.43 9.17 -15.24
CA TRP A 203 -15.88 8.00 -14.48
C TRP A 203 -16.51 8.40 -13.14
N LEU A 204 -15.91 9.35 -12.42
CA LEU A 204 -16.40 9.81 -11.13
C LEU A 204 -17.83 10.36 -11.20
N HIS A 205 -18.16 11.07 -12.29
CA HIS A 205 -19.48 11.66 -12.53
C HIS A 205 -20.41 10.80 -13.39
N SER A 206 -20.07 9.54 -13.64
CA SER A 206 -20.90 8.60 -14.43
C SER A 206 -22.18 8.14 -13.71
N GLY A 207 -22.31 8.42 -12.41
CA GLY A 207 -23.40 7.92 -11.56
C GLY A 207 -23.19 6.51 -11.02
N THR A 208 -21.99 5.92 -11.20
CA THR A 208 -21.64 4.58 -10.67
C THR A 208 -20.96 4.62 -9.30
N ILE A 209 -20.43 5.77 -8.90
CA ILE A 209 -19.76 6.02 -7.62
C ILE A 209 -20.76 6.65 -6.63
N GLN A 210 -20.60 6.35 -5.34
CA GLN A 210 -21.38 6.99 -4.28
C GLN A 210 -21.18 8.51 -4.30
N GLN A 211 -22.26 9.27 -4.17
CA GLN A 211 -22.23 10.73 -4.32
C GLN A 211 -21.27 11.41 -3.33
N GLU A 212 -21.23 10.92 -2.09
CA GLU A 212 -20.36 11.45 -1.04
C GLU A 212 -18.88 11.25 -1.39
N MET A 213 -18.53 10.12 -2.02
CA MET A 213 -17.17 9.84 -2.48
C MET A 213 -16.81 10.72 -3.68
N ALA A 214 -17.73 10.89 -4.63
CA ALA A 214 -17.53 11.79 -5.76
C ALA A 214 -17.25 13.23 -5.30
N ASN A 215 -18.07 13.76 -4.41
CA ASN A 215 -17.89 15.10 -3.86
C ASN A 215 -16.53 15.25 -3.15
N LYS A 216 -16.07 14.21 -2.43
CA LYS A 216 -14.79 14.26 -1.73
C LYS A 216 -13.61 14.23 -2.70
N LEU A 217 -13.69 13.42 -3.76
CA LEU A 217 -12.64 13.31 -4.77
C LEU A 217 -12.55 14.56 -5.66
N ASP A 218 -13.64 15.32 -5.81
CA ASP A 218 -13.61 16.65 -6.46
C ASP A 218 -12.69 17.64 -5.75
N GLU A 219 -12.59 17.58 -4.42
CA GLU A 219 -11.63 18.40 -3.66
C GLU A 219 -10.18 18.09 -4.10
N TRP A 220 -9.85 16.81 -4.32
CA TRP A 220 -8.51 16.42 -4.77
C TRP A 220 -8.20 16.89 -6.19
N PHE A 221 -9.22 16.88 -7.06
CA PHE A 221 -9.08 17.43 -8.40
C PHE A 221 -8.92 18.96 -8.43
N ALA A 222 -9.47 19.66 -7.44
CA ALA A 222 -9.29 21.11 -7.30
C ALA A 222 -7.84 21.47 -6.94
N ASP A 223 -7.20 20.66 -6.11
CA ASP A 223 -5.77 20.81 -5.74
C ASP A 223 -4.82 20.41 -6.88
N GLY A 224 -5.31 19.59 -7.82
CA GLY A 224 -4.57 19.09 -8.97
C GLY A 224 -3.86 17.77 -8.68
N LEU A 225 -4.04 16.78 -9.58
CA LEU A 225 -3.38 15.49 -9.43
C LEU A 225 -1.86 15.65 -9.57
N GLN A 226 -1.12 14.90 -8.76
CA GLN A 226 0.34 14.86 -8.80
C GLN A 226 0.82 13.52 -9.31
N GLN A 227 2.05 13.49 -9.81
CA GLN A 227 2.72 12.23 -10.10
C GLN A 227 2.97 11.47 -8.81
N TRP A 228 2.83 10.16 -8.88
CA TRP A 228 2.85 9.31 -7.70
C TRP A 228 4.12 8.44 -7.69
N ASP A 229 4.95 8.57 -6.65
CA ASP A 229 6.16 7.76 -6.51
C ASP A 229 5.83 6.29 -6.20
N ILE A 230 6.13 5.42 -7.16
CA ILE A 230 5.84 3.99 -7.14
C ILE A 230 7.07 3.13 -6.80
N SER A 231 8.18 3.74 -6.37
CA SER A 231 9.43 3.03 -6.14
C SER A 231 10.00 3.23 -4.74
N ARG A 232 10.72 2.23 -4.24
CA ARG A 232 11.46 2.28 -2.97
C ARG A 232 12.86 1.70 -3.16
N ASP A 233 13.83 2.25 -2.47
CA ASP A 233 15.19 1.73 -2.46
C ASP A 233 15.32 0.47 -1.61
N ALA A 234 16.28 -0.39 -1.99
CA ALA A 234 16.78 -1.43 -1.11
C ALA A 234 17.42 -0.86 0.18
N PRO A 235 17.39 -1.59 1.29
CA PRO A 235 16.67 -2.85 1.52
C PRO A 235 15.15 -2.66 1.62
N TYR A 236 14.39 -3.56 0.98
CA TYR A 236 12.92 -3.55 1.00
C TYR A 236 12.37 -4.98 0.89
N PHE A 237 11.23 -5.24 1.54
CA PHE A 237 10.49 -6.49 1.35
C PHE A 237 9.37 -6.24 0.33
N GLY A 238 9.58 -6.69 -0.90
CA GLY A 238 8.70 -6.46 -2.04
C GLY A 238 9.27 -7.02 -3.33
N PHE A 239 8.69 -6.64 -4.46
CA PHE A 239 9.18 -7.03 -5.78
C PHE A 239 10.17 -6.01 -6.35
N GLU A 240 11.31 -6.48 -6.83
CA GLU A 240 12.30 -5.65 -7.52
C GLU A 240 11.75 -5.20 -8.88
N ILE A 241 11.98 -3.94 -9.24
CA ILE A 241 11.53 -3.35 -10.50
C ILE A 241 12.40 -3.89 -11.64
N PRO A 242 11.81 -4.41 -12.73
CA PRO A 242 12.56 -4.91 -13.87
C PRO A 242 13.53 -3.86 -14.43
N ASN A 243 14.77 -4.28 -14.70
CA ASN A 243 15.84 -3.43 -15.25
C ASN A 243 16.22 -2.23 -14.35
N ALA A 244 15.90 -2.27 -13.06
CA ALA A 244 16.24 -1.23 -12.09
C ALA A 244 16.83 -1.85 -10.80
N PRO A 245 18.11 -2.29 -10.83
CA PRO A 245 18.71 -3.01 -9.70
C PRO A 245 18.64 -2.21 -8.40
N GLY A 246 18.20 -2.86 -7.32
CA GLY A 246 18.06 -2.24 -6.00
C GLY A 246 16.85 -1.31 -5.85
N LYS A 247 15.94 -1.28 -6.83
CA LYS A 247 14.66 -0.56 -6.77
C LYS A 247 13.53 -1.55 -6.66
N TYR A 248 12.59 -1.29 -5.75
CA TYR A 248 11.44 -2.13 -5.48
C TYR A 248 10.16 -1.35 -5.76
N PHE A 249 9.10 -2.05 -6.16
CA PHE A 249 7.78 -1.44 -6.20
C PHE A 249 7.36 -1.02 -4.79
N TYR A 250 6.84 0.20 -4.69
CA TYR A 250 6.14 0.62 -3.49
C TYR A 250 4.89 -0.24 -3.31
N VAL A 251 4.65 -0.72 -2.09
CA VAL A 251 3.53 -1.64 -1.76
C VAL A 251 2.19 -1.21 -2.33
N TRP A 252 1.89 0.09 -2.37
CA TRP A 252 0.61 0.58 -2.90
C TRP A 252 0.44 0.40 -4.42
N LEU A 253 1.52 0.09 -5.17
CA LEU A 253 1.43 -0.32 -6.57
C LEU A 253 1.04 -1.79 -6.67
N ASP A 254 1.70 -2.68 -5.93
CA ASP A 254 1.48 -4.12 -6.04
C ASP A 254 0.25 -4.62 -5.26
N ALA A 255 -0.20 -3.88 -4.24
CA ALA A 255 -1.36 -4.21 -3.42
C ALA A 255 -2.66 -4.34 -4.23
N PRO A 256 -3.12 -3.34 -5.00
CA PRO A 256 -4.34 -3.50 -5.82
C PRO A 256 -4.19 -4.55 -6.93
N ILE A 257 -2.96 -4.83 -7.39
CA ILE A 257 -2.69 -5.91 -8.35
C ILE A 257 -2.89 -7.28 -7.70
N GLY A 258 -2.76 -7.36 -6.37
CA GLY A 258 -3.09 -8.52 -5.55
C GLY A 258 -4.52 -9.05 -5.74
N TYR A 259 -5.48 -8.20 -6.11
CA TYR A 259 -6.83 -8.64 -6.50
C TYR A 259 -6.80 -9.52 -7.76
N MET A 260 -6.04 -9.10 -8.77
CA MET A 260 -5.87 -9.85 -10.02
C MET A 260 -5.11 -11.16 -9.77
N ALA A 261 -4.07 -11.10 -8.93
CA ALA A 261 -3.28 -12.26 -8.55
C ALA A 261 -4.11 -13.31 -7.80
N SER A 262 -4.90 -12.88 -6.81
CA SER A 262 -5.81 -13.76 -6.07
C SER A 262 -6.84 -14.40 -6.99
N PHE A 263 -7.39 -13.66 -7.96
CA PHE A 263 -8.32 -14.23 -8.92
C PHE A 263 -7.65 -15.21 -9.91
N LYS A 264 -6.43 -14.91 -10.39
CA LYS A 264 -5.66 -15.83 -11.25
C LYS A 264 -5.23 -17.10 -10.51
N ASN A 265 -4.94 -17.00 -9.21
CA ASN A 265 -4.61 -18.17 -8.40
C ASN A 265 -5.83 -19.10 -8.22
N LEU A 266 -7.04 -18.55 -8.23
CA LEU A 266 -8.28 -19.33 -8.17
C LEU A 266 -8.56 -20.13 -9.47
N CYS A 267 -8.27 -19.56 -10.64
CA CYS A 267 -8.60 -20.17 -11.94
C CYS A 267 -7.72 -19.73 -13.12
#